data_AF-A0A1G5UAN2-F1
#
_entry.id   AF-A0A1G5UAN2-F1
#
_cell.length_a   1.000
_cell.length_b   1.000
_cell.length_c   1.000
_cell.angle_alpha   90.00
_cell.angle_beta   90.00
_cell.angle_gamma   90.00
#
_symmetry.space_group_name_H-M   'P 1'
#
loop_
_entity.id
_entity.type
_entity.pdbx_description
1 polymer ?
#
loop_
_entity_poly.entity_id
_entity_poly.type
_entity_poly.pdbx_seq_one_letter_code
_entity_poly.pdbx_strand_id
1 'polypeptide(L)'
;MKRTHRWLLGSAVVAGFLGGLAACQDTLRRDRVATCRRALPAVAPQPGIRLLRAAPGPAANSVRVDYSDGNRPHWLTCRFDAGTTLVALATEATTLSGPALYMLKRFYLDTPDAAVDDPAGR
;
A
#
# COMPACT_ATOMS: atom_id res chain seq x y z
N MET A 1 -12.77 7.32 -51.18
CA MET A 1 -11.66 7.04 -50.25
C MET A 1 -11.71 8.00 -49.05
N LYS A 2 -12.46 7.71 -47.96
CA LYS A 2 -12.56 8.59 -46.77
C LYS A 2 -12.70 7.84 -45.41
N ARG A 3 -12.61 6.50 -45.39
CA ARG A 3 -12.86 5.68 -44.17
C ARG A 3 -11.64 5.52 -43.25
N THR A 4 -10.44 5.85 -43.72
CA THR A 4 -9.19 5.50 -43.03
C THR A 4 -8.86 6.41 -41.84
N HIS A 5 -9.30 7.68 -41.86
CA HIS A 5 -9.01 8.62 -40.76
C HIS A 5 -9.87 8.42 -39.51
N ARG A 6 -11.10 7.90 -39.64
CA ARG A 6 -11.99 7.63 -38.48
C ARG A 6 -11.46 6.51 -37.59
N TRP A 7 -10.73 5.57 -38.17
CA TRP A 7 -10.11 4.47 -37.42
C TRP A 7 -8.91 4.93 -36.58
N LEU A 8 -8.07 5.82 -37.13
CA LEU A 8 -6.89 6.34 -36.44
C LEU A 8 -7.22 7.22 -35.22
N LEU A 9 -8.32 7.98 -35.29
CA LEU A 9 -8.78 8.80 -34.18
C LEU A 9 -9.34 7.94 -33.02
N GLY A 10 -10.02 6.84 -33.33
CA GLY A 10 -10.54 5.92 -32.32
C GLY A 10 -9.41 5.23 -31.52
N SER A 11 -8.31 4.87 -32.19
CA SER A 11 -7.16 4.22 -31.54
C SER A 11 -6.45 5.13 -30.54
N ALA A 12 -6.29 6.42 -30.89
CA ALA A 12 -5.59 7.38 -30.04
C ALA A 12 -6.34 7.68 -28.73
N VAL A 13 -7.67 7.79 -28.79
CA VAL A 13 -8.50 8.05 -27.60
C VAL A 13 -8.47 6.86 -26.65
N VAL A 14 -8.56 5.63 -27.17
CA VAL A 14 -8.50 4.41 -26.36
C VAL A 14 -7.12 4.23 -25.73
N ALA A 15 -6.05 4.48 -26.49
CA ALA A 15 -4.67 4.42 -25.97
C ALA A 15 -4.43 5.47 -24.87
N GLY A 16 -4.91 6.70 -25.04
CA GLY A 16 -4.81 7.76 -24.02
C GLY A 16 -5.57 7.42 -22.73
N PHE A 17 -6.79 6.89 -22.85
CA PHE A 17 -7.61 6.52 -21.69
C PHE A 17 -7.03 5.33 -20.91
N LEU A 18 -6.56 4.29 -21.61
CA LEU A 18 -5.91 3.12 -20.98
C LEU A 18 -4.57 3.51 -20.33
N GLY A 19 -3.80 4.39 -20.97
CA GLY A 19 -2.56 4.92 -20.40
C GLY A 19 -2.79 5.69 -19.09
N GLY A 20 -3.82 6.54 -19.05
CA GLY A 20 -4.21 7.27 -17.84
C GLY A 20 -4.65 6.35 -16.70
N LEU A 21 -5.42 5.30 -17.01
CA LEU A 21 -5.83 4.29 -16.03
C LEU A 21 -4.64 3.51 -15.46
N ALA A 22 -3.71 3.08 -16.31
CA ALA A 22 -2.53 2.35 -15.86
C ALA A 22 -1.64 3.19 -14.94
N ALA A 23 -1.45 4.48 -15.26
CA ALA A 23 -0.70 5.41 -14.41
C ALA A 23 -1.39 5.63 -13.06
N CYS A 24 -2.72 5.79 -13.05
CA CYS A 24 -3.49 5.97 -11.82
C CYS A 24 -3.45 4.72 -10.92
N GLN A 25 -3.51 3.53 -11.51
CA GLN A 25 -3.37 2.28 -10.75
C GLN A 25 -1.96 2.13 -10.15
N ASP A 26 -0.92 2.59 -10.85
CA ASP A 26 0.45 2.53 -10.33
C ASP A 26 0.67 3.50 -9.17
N THR A 27 0.17 4.75 -9.25
CA THR A 27 0.27 5.71 -8.15
C THR A 27 -0.49 5.23 -6.91
N LEU A 28 -1.73 4.75 -7.09
CA LEU A 28 -2.51 4.15 -6.01
C LEU A 28 -1.79 2.98 -5.34
N ARG A 29 -1.12 2.14 -6.13
CA ARG A 29 -0.37 0.99 -5.61
C ARG A 29 0.82 1.44 -4.78
N ARG A 30 1.57 2.44 -5.24
CA ARG A 30 2.70 3.02 -4.49
C ARG A 30 2.25 3.63 -3.17
N ASP A 31 1.15 4.38 -3.18
CA ASP A 31 0.62 5.03 -1.97
C ASP A 31 0.17 4.01 -0.93
N ARG A 32 -0.51 2.93 -1.34
CA ARG A 32 -0.88 1.84 -0.43
C ARG A 32 0.35 1.16 0.18
N VAL A 33 1.39 0.94 -0.62
CA VAL A 33 2.64 0.35 -0.13
C VAL A 33 3.31 1.27 0.89
N ALA A 34 3.39 2.57 0.61
CA ALA A 34 3.96 3.55 1.53
C ALA A 34 3.17 3.62 2.84
N THR A 35 1.84 3.64 2.79
CA THR A 35 0.98 3.64 3.99
C THR A 35 1.15 2.37 4.81
N CYS A 36 1.22 1.19 4.19
CA CYS A 36 1.42 -0.07 4.92
C CYS A 36 2.80 -0.12 5.59
N ARG A 37 3.83 0.39 4.92
CA ARG A 37 5.18 0.49 5.48
C ARG A 37 5.24 1.44 6.68
N ARG A 38 4.57 2.59 6.61
CA ARG A 38 4.42 3.53 7.73
C ARG A 38 3.65 2.96 8.91
N ALA A 39 2.81 1.96 8.70
CA ALA A 39 2.12 1.28 9.79
C ALA A 39 2.99 0.24 10.52
N LEU A 40 4.11 -0.18 9.94
CA LEU A 40 4.97 -1.20 10.51
C LEU A 40 5.49 -0.85 11.92
N PRO A 41 6.04 0.36 12.19
CA PRO A 41 6.57 0.72 13.51
C PRO A 41 5.49 0.71 14.61
N ALA A 42 4.26 1.11 14.26
CA ALA A 42 3.16 1.14 15.21
C ALA A 42 2.68 -0.27 15.62
N VAL A 43 2.88 -1.25 14.74
CA VAL A 43 2.48 -2.65 14.98
C VAL A 43 3.61 -3.46 15.60
N ALA A 44 4.85 -3.16 15.24
CA ALA A 44 6.06 -3.78 15.77
C ALA A 44 7.02 -2.68 16.25
N PRO A 45 6.91 -2.21 17.50
CA PRO A 45 7.74 -1.11 18.02
C PRO A 45 9.16 -1.53 18.44
N GLN A 46 9.70 -2.60 17.86
CA GLN A 46 10.98 -3.17 18.29
C GLN A 46 12.18 -2.47 17.62
N PRO A 47 13.28 -2.21 18.35
CA PRO A 47 14.49 -1.67 17.76
C PRO A 47 15.14 -2.69 16.80
N GLY A 48 15.63 -2.23 15.66
CA GLY A 48 16.38 -3.07 14.70
C GLY A 48 15.54 -3.76 13.63
N ILE A 49 14.28 -3.36 13.44
CA ILE A 49 13.46 -3.87 12.34
C ILE A 49 14.06 -3.50 10.99
N ARG A 50 14.30 -4.52 10.16
CA ARG A 50 14.76 -4.37 8.78
C ARG A 50 13.66 -4.73 7.81
N LEU A 51 13.30 -3.80 6.93
CA LEU A 51 12.38 -4.07 5.84
C LEU A 51 13.03 -5.01 4.82
N LEU A 52 12.41 -6.15 4.54
CA LEU A 52 12.88 -7.11 3.54
C LEU A 52 12.18 -6.88 2.19
N ARG A 53 10.85 -6.75 2.22
CA ARG A 53 10.03 -6.57 1.03
C ARG A 53 8.75 -5.82 1.37
N ALA A 54 8.33 -4.91 0.50
CA ALA A 54 6.99 -4.32 0.55
C ALA A 54 6.40 -4.39 -0.86
N ALA A 55 5.36 -5.22 -1.01
CA ALA A 55 4.79 -5.50 -2.32
C ALA A 55 3.27 -5.73 -2.22
N PRO A 56 2.55 -5.60 -3.34
CA PRO A 56 1.15 -5.98 -3.43
C PRO A 56 0.94 -7.43 -2.94
N GLY A 57 -0.05 -7.62 -2.07
CA GLY A 57 -0.37 -8.90 -1.47
C GLY A 57 -1.24 -9.79 -2.38
N PRO A 58 -1.53 -11.03 -1.93
CA PRO A 58 -2.28 -12.01 -2.71
C PRO A 58 -3.77 -11.68 -2.87
N ALA A 59 -4.33 -10.83 -1.99
CA ALA A 59 -5.72 -10.39 -2.08
C ALA A 59 -5.85 -9.05 -2.83
N ALA A 60 -7.02 -8.80 -3.42
CA ALA A 60 -7.33 -7.50 -4.01
C ALA A 60 -7.17 -6.38 -2.96
N ASN A 61 -6.60 -5.25 -3.40
CA ASN A 61 -6.31 -4.08 -2.56
C ASN A 61 -5.52 -4.42 -1.28
N SER A 62 -4.65 -5.44 -1.33
CA SER A 62 -3.78 -5.78 -0.22
C SER A 62 -2.31 -5.47 -0.52
N VAL A 63 -1.56 -5.19 0.53
CA VAL A 63 -0.11 -5.05 0.52
C VAL A 63 0.45 -5.98 1.57
N ARG A 64 1.49 -6.73 1.21
CA ARG A 64 2.28 -7.54 2.12
C ARG A 64 3.64 -6.89 2.32
N VAL A 65 4.01 -6.76 3.58
CA VAL A 65 5.29 -6.26 4.05
C VAL A 65 5.97 -7.39 4.82
N ASP A 66 7.11 -7.84 4.32
CA ASP A 66 7.98 -8.79 5.01
C ASP A 66 9.13 -7.99 5.65
N TYR A 67 9.39 -8.23 6.92
CA TYR A 67 10.42 -7.55 7.72
C TYR A 67 11.15 -8.55 8.60
N SER A 68 12.33 -8.22 9.13
CA SER A 68 12.98 -9.02 10.16
C SER A 68 13.26 -8.19 11.41
N ASP A 69 13.22 -8.84 12.56
CA ASP A 69 13.63 -8.29 13.85
C ASP A 69 15.12 -8.55 14.16
N GLY A 70 15.90 -8.91 13.13
CA GLY A 70 17.31 -9.32 13.23
C GLY A 70 17.53 -10.82 13.30
N ASN A 71 16.58 -11.62 13.81
CA ASN A 71 16.77 -13.07 13.95
C ASN A 71 15.70 -13.89 13.22
N ARG A 72 14.49 -13.35 13.05
CA ARG A 72 13.39 -14.05 12.37
C ARG A 72 12.70 -13.14 11.35
N PRO A 73 12.35 -13.67 10.16
CA PRO A 73 11.47 -12.97 9.24
C PRO A 73 10.04 -13.03 9.77
N HIS A 74 9.35 -11.91 9.65
CA HIS A 74 7.95 -11.71 9.98
C HIS A 74 7.21 -11.12 8.79
N TRP A 75 5.89 -11.27 8.77
CA TRP A 75 5.05 -10.65 7.75
C TRP A 75 3.91 -9.83 8.37
N LEU A 76 3.54 -8.80 7.62
CA LEU A 76 2.42 -7.91 7.86
C LEU A 76 1.62 -7.79 6.57
N THR A 77 0.30 -7.97 6.63
CA THR A 77 -0.61 -7.77 5.50
C THR A 77 -1.58 -6.65 5.80
N CYS A 78 -1.51 -5.57 5.03
CA CYS A 78 -2.46 -4.47 5.06
C CYS A 78 -3.53 -4.68 3.99
N ARG A 79 -4.80 -4.49 4.34
CA ARG A 79 -5.92 -4.44 3.39
C ARG A 79 -6.46 -3.03 3.32
N PHE A 80 -6.72 -2.59 2.10
CA PHE A 80 -7.23 -1.28 1.77
C PHE A 80 -8.65 -1.34 1.21
N ASP A 81 -9.36 -0.22 1.27
CA ASP A 81 -10.57 0.00 0.51
C ASP A 81 -10.26 0.15 -1.00
N ALA A 82 -11.24 0.62 -1.78
CA ALA A 82 -11.03 0.91 -3.20
C ALA A 82 -10.00 2.04 -3.45
N GLY A 83 -9.68 2.85 -2.45
CA GLY A 83 -8.69 3.92 -2.46
C GLY A 83 -7.42 3.55 -1.67
N THR A 84 -6.95 4.44 -0.81
CA THR A 84 -5.73 4.27 -0.01
C THR A 84 -6.00 4.11 1.49
N THR A 85 -7.26 3.92 1.88
CA THR A 85 -7.64 3.83 3.29
C THR A 85 -7.42 2.42 3.81
N LEU A 86 -6.63 2.28 4.88
CA LEU A 86 -6.43 1.00 5.56
C LEU A 86 -7.71 0.57 6.27
N VAL A 87 -8.22 -0.64 5.96
CA VAL A 87 -9.47 -1.20 6.53
C VAL A 87 -9.24 -2.44 7.39
N ALA A 88 -8.13 -3.14 7.19
CA ALA A 88 -7.68 -4.22 8.07
C ALA A 88 -6.18 -4.38 7.99
N LEU A 89 -5.59 -4.91 9.06
CA LEU A 89 -4.17 -5.18 9.16
C LEU A 89 -4.00 -6.53 9.86
N ALA A 90 -3.24 -7.44 9.26
CA ALA A 90 -2.97 -8.77 9.80
C ALA A 90 -1.47 -8.97 9.99
N THR A 91 -1.10 -9.54 11.12
CA THR A 91 0.26 -9.97 11.47
C THR A 91 0.22 -11.47 11.75
N GLU A 92 1.37 -12.04 12.06
CA GLU A 92 1.48 -13.41 12.58
C GLU A 92 0.73 -13.62 13.89
N ALA A 93 0.72 -12.61 14.77
CA ALA A 93 0.15 -12.73 16.11
C ALA A 93 -1.32 -12.31 16.17
N THR A 94 -1.74 -11.34 15.35
CA THR A 94 -3.08 -10.76 15.46
C THR A 94 -3.59 -10.15 14.16
N THR A 95 -4.91 -10.07 14.04
CA THR A 95 -5.59 -9.29 12.99
C THR A 95 -6.33 -8.13 13.62
N LEU A 96 -5.96 -6.90 13.23
CA LEU A 96 -6.58 -5.65 13.61
C LEU A 96 -7.59 -5.22 12.55
N SER A 97 -8.84 -5.00 12.95
CA SER A 97 -9.91 -4.49 12.10
C SER A 97 -10.90 -3.67 12.94
N GLY A 98 -11.79 -2.93 12.28
CA GLY A 98 -12.88 -2.20 12.94
C GLY A 98 -12.38 -1.22 14.02
N PRO A 99 -12.88 -1.31 15.28
CA PRO A 99 -12.55 -0.35 16.33
C PRO A 99 -11.05 -0.33 16.71
N ALA A 100 -10.39 -1.48 16.71
CA ALA A 100 -8.96 -1.56 17.06
C ALA A 100 -8.08 -0.86 16.01
N LEU A 101 -8.44 -1.00 14.74
CA LEU A 101 -7.76 -0.31 13.65
C LEU A 101 -8.04 1.21 13.68
N TYR A 102 -9.25 1.62 14.03
CA TYR A 102 -9.59 3.03 14.18
C TYR A 102 -8.70 3.70 15.25
N MET A 103 -8.51 3.04 16.39
CA MET A 103 -7.63 3.54 17.45
C MET A 103 -6.17 3.64 16.97
N LEU A 104 -5.65 2.60 16.31
CA LEU A 104 -4.32 2.64 15.73
C LEU A 104 -4.15 3.80 14.75
N LYS A 105 -5.13 4.00 13.87
CA LYS A 105 -5.09 5.09 12.88
C LYS A 105 -5.09 6.46 13.56
N ARG A 106 -6.01 6.67 14.49
CA ARG A 106 -6.21 7.97 15.16
C ARG A 106 -5.02 8.39 16.01
N PHE A 107 -4.35 7.44 16.67
CA PHE A 107 -3.31 7.72 17.65
C PHE A 107 -1.88 7.49 17.16
N TYR A 108 -1.68 6.74 16.08
CA TYR A 108 -0.35 6.46 15.52
C TYR A 108 -0.22 6.90 14.07
N LEU A 109 -1.15 6.57 13.18
CA LEU A 109 -0.94 6.79 11.73
C LEU A 109 -1.23 8.23 11.28
N ASP A 110 -2.15 8.93 11.94
CA ASP A 110 -2.50 10.31 11.61
C ASP A 110 -1.61 11.34 12.35
N THR A 111 -0.52 10.91 13.00
CA THR A 111 0.46 11.79 13.65
C THR A 111 1.66 12.07 12.74
N PRO A 112 2.33 13.22 12.89
CA PRO A 112 3.56 13.52 12.13
C PRO A 112 4.69 12.52 12.40
N ASP A 113 4.68 11.86 13.56
CA ASP A 113 5.69 10.88 13.96
C ASP A 113 5.70 9.64 13.05
N ALA A 114 4.54 9.22 12.54
CA ALA A 114 4.45 8.10 11.59
C ALA A 114 5.14 8.37 10.24
N ALA A 115 5.37 9.63 9.87
CA ALA A 115 6.17 9.97 8.70
C ALA A 115 7.68 9.93 9.00
N VAL A 116 8.07 10.26 10.23
CA VAL A 116 9.47 10.26 10.68
C VAL A 116 9.98 8.84 10.89
N ASP A 117 9.13 7.95 11.39
CA ASP A 117 9.47 6.55 11.66
C ASP A 117 9.36 5.64 10.43
N ASP A 118 9.16 6.20 9.21
CA ASP A 118 9.12 5.40 7.99
C ASP A 118 10.47 4.69 7.74
N PRO A 119 10.53 3.35 7.80
CA PRO A 119 11.80 2.60 7.68
C PRO A 119 12.46 2.70 6.31
N ALA A 120 11.84 3.32 5.29
CA ALA A 120 12.51 3.61 4.02
C ALA A 120 13.25 4.94 3.97
N GLY A 121 13.17 5.77 5.01
CA GLY A 121 13.93 7.02 5.11
C GLY A 121 15.36 6.84 5.63
N ARG A 122 15.76 5.63 6.03
CA ARG A 122 17.07 5.31 6.62
C ARG A 122 17.93 4.46 5.69
#